data_AF-A0A4U7EXB5-F1
#
_entry.id   AF-A0A4U7EXB5-F1
#
_cell.length_a   1.000
_cell.length_b   1.000
_cell.length_c   1.000
_cell.angle_alpha   90.00
_cell.angle_beta   90.00
_cell.angle_gamma   90.00
#
_symmetry.space_group_name_H-M   'P 1'
#
loop_
_entity.id
_entity.type
_entity.pdbx_description
1 polymer ?
#
loop_
_entity_poly.entity_id
_entity_poly.type
_entity_poly.pdbx_seq_one_letter_code
_entity_poly.pdbx_strand_id
1 'polypeptide(L)' 'ELEFSQLDVDAEYIEQRCEQLVSRELIIPIVKDGEMYEITRWGLAYLRGDLDAGHLRVWS' A
#
# COMPACT_ATOMS: atom_id res chain seq x y z
N GLU A 1 4.37 -19.53 13.75
CA GLU A 1 4.28 -18.93 12.40
C GLU A 1 2.81 -18.71 12.12
N LEU A 2 2.38 -17.46 11.91
CA LEU A 2 1.00 -17.17 11.51
C LEU A 2 0.92 -17.49 10.03
N GLU A 3 0.21 -18.57 9.68
CA GLU A 3 -0.21 -18.81 8.30
C GLU A 3 -0.95 -17.55 7.84
N PHE A 4 -0.31 -16.77 6.97
CA PHE A 4 -1.01 -15.87 6.08
C PHE A 4 -1.80 -16.77 5.14
N SER A 5 -2.96 -17.22 5.63
CA SER A 5 -4.00 -17.88 4.85
C SER A 5 -4.16 -17.07 3.56
N GLN A 6 -3.85 -17.69 2.44
CA GLN A 6 -3.98 -17.13 1.11
C GLN A 6 -5.33 -16.42 1.05
N LEU A 7 -5.29 -15.09 0.98
CA LEU A 7 -6.47 -14.31 0.66
C LEU A 7 -6.95 -14.85 -0.69
N ASP A 8 -8.18 -15.35 -0.77
CA ASP A 8 -8.84 -15.72 -2.03
C ASP A 8 -9.18 -14.43 -2.79
N VAL A 9 -8.12 -13.71 -3.16
CA VAL A 9 -8.15 -12.44 -3.87
C VAL A 9 -7.35 -12.64 -5.15
N ASP A 10 -7.93 -12.22 -6.25
CA ASP A 10 -7.25 -12.29 -7.53
C ASP A 10 -6.04 -11.32 -7.55
N ALA A 11 -5.04 -11.66 -8.38
CA ALA A 11 -3.83 -10.87 -8.51
C ALA A 11 -4.12 -9.45 -8.99
N GLU A 12 -5.11 -9.30 -9.88
CA GLU A 12 -5.55 -8.01 -10.42
C GLU A 12 -6.06 -7.08 -9.31
N TYR A 13 -6.81 -7.61 -8.36
CA TYR A 13 -7.29 -6.88 -7.19
C TYR A 13 -6.14 -6.45 -6.29
N ILE A 14 -5.17 -7.34 -6.04
CA ILE A 14 -3.96 -6.97 -5.27
C ILE A 14 -3.22 -5.83 -5.97
N GLU A 15 -3.00 -5.92 -7.28
CA GLU A 15 -2.35 -4.88 -8.08
C GLU A 15 -3.09 -3.55 -7.98
N GLN A 16 -4.40 -3.54 -8.24
CA GLN A 16 -5.25 -2.34 -8.12
C GLN A 16 -5.18 -1.73 -6.71
N ARG A 17 -5.13 -2.55 -5.67
CA ARG A 17 -5.00 -2.08 -4.28
C ARG A 17 -3.62 -1.50 -4.01
N CYS A 18 -2.56 -2.11 -4.52
CA CYS A 18 -1.20 -1.57 -4.43
C CYS A 18 -1.08 -0.23 -5.15
N GLU A 19 -1.64 -0.07 -6.36
CA GLU A 19 -1.69 1.22 -7.08
C GLU A 19 -2.41 2.31 -6.28
N GLN A 20 -3.52 1.95 -5.63
CA GLN A 20 -4.25 2.85 -4.74
C GLN A 20 -3.45 3.26 -3.50
N LEU A 21 -2.57 2.41 -2.99
CA LEU A 21 -1.69 2.73 -1.86
C LEU A 21 -0.49 3.57 -2.31
N VAL A 22 0.07 3.29 -3.49
CA VAL A 22 1.16 4.07 -4.11
C VAL A 22 0.70 5.49 -4.42
N SER A 23 -0.49 5.65 -5.01
CA SER A 23 -1.06 6.98 -5.32
C SER A 23 -1.32 7.84 -4.08
N ARG A 24 -1.43 7.21 -2.90
CA ARG A 24 -1.52 7.89 -1.61
C ARG A 24 -0.17 8.03 -0.90
N GLU A 25 0.94 7.69 -1.54
CA GLU A 25 2.28 7.68 -0.94
C GLU A 25 2.40 6.78 0.31
N LEU A 26 1.55 5.77 0.48
CA LEU A 26 1.58 4.87 1.64
C LEU A 26 2.62 3.76 1.48
N ILE A 27 2.81 3.30 0.25
CA ILE A 27 3.86 2.34 -0.13
C ILE A 27 4.57 2.84 -1.39
N ILE A 28 5.78 2.37 -1.64
CA ILE A 28 6.54 2.63 -2.88
C ILE A 28 7.12 1.34 -3.44
N PRO A 29 7.13 1.13 -4.76
CA PRO A 29 7.78 -0.04 -5.36
C PRO A 29 9.30 0.06 -5.19
N ILE A 30 9.94 -1.05 -4.80
CA ILE A 30 11.40 -1.13 -4.59
C ILE A 30 12.13 -1.34 -5.93
N VAL A 31 11.51 -2.07 -6.85
CA VAL A 31 12.07 -2.40 -8.17
C VAL A 31 11.05 -2.02 -9.25
N LYS A 32 11.53 -1.46 -10.36
CA LYS A 32 10.69 -1.22 -11.54
C LYS A 32 10.17 -2.57 -12.05
N ASP A 33 8.85 -2.69 -12.18
CA ASP A 33 8.14 -3.92 -12.59
C ASP A 33 8.23 -5.09 -11.58
N GLY A 34 8.60 -4.81 -10.32
CA GLY A 34 8.62 -5.81 -9.25
C GLY A 34 7.40 -5.72 -8.33
N GLU A 35 6.98 -6.87 -7.79
CA GLU A 35 5.86 -7.00 -6.84
C GLU A 35 6.24 -6.66 -5.39
N MET A 36 7.42 -6.06 -5.18
CA MET A 36 7.93 -5.72 -3.85
C MET A 36 7.78 -4.23 -3.56
N TYR A 37 7.21 -3.94 -2.40
CA TYR A 37 6.93 -2.59 -1.93
C TYR A 37 7.56 -2.34 -0.56
N GLU A 38 7.99 -1.10 -0.35
CA GLU A 38 8.40 -0.59 0.95
C GLU A 38 7.29 0.28 1.54
N ILE A 39 7.05 0.17 2.84
CA ILE A 39 6.11 1.04 3.56
C ILE A 39 6.79 2.38 3.80
N THR A 40 6.19 3.46 3.34
CA THR A 40 6.76 4.81 3.51
C THR A 40 6.59 5.31 4.95
N ARG A 41 7.21 6.46 5.27
CA ARG A 41 6.93 7.16 6.53
C ARG A 41 5.44 7.48 6.74
N TRP A 42 4.70 7.74 5.64
CA TRP A 42 3.27 8.03 5.70
C TRP A 42 2.45 6.75 5.89
N GLY A 43 2.85 5.66 5.23
CA GLY A 43 2.29 4.32 5.49
C GLY A 43 2.44 3.90 6.94
N LEU A 44 3.61 4.14 7.53
CA LEU A 44 3.85 3.88 8.96
C LEU A 44 2.97 4.76 9.86
N ALA A 45 2.83 6.04 9.56
CA ALA A 45 1.94 6.93 10.31
C ALA A 45 0.47 6.49 10.22
N TYR A 46 0.01 6.08 9.02
CA TYR A 46 -1.33 5.53 8.81
C TYR A 46 -1.57 4.26 9.64
N LEU A 47 -0.62 3.31 9.63
CA LEU A 47 -0.72 2.07 10.41
C LEU A 47 -0.75 2.31 11.92
N ARG A 48 -0.11 3.37 12.41
CA ARG A 48 -0.17 3.77 13.82
C ARG A 48 -1.45 4.52 14.19
N GLY A 49 -2.26 4.92 13.21
CA GLY A 49 -3.43 5.78 13.41
C GLY A 49 -3.10 7.26 13.57
N ASP A 50 -1.86 7.67 13.29
CA ASP A 50 -1.44 9.08 13.34
C ASP A 50 -1.97 9.88 12.15
N LEU A 51 -2.43 9.19 11.09
CA LEU A 51 -2.82 9.77 9.82
C LEU A 51 -4.03 9.00 9.24
N ASP A 52 -5.01 9.72 8.70
CA ASP A 52 -6.06 9.14 7.86
C ASP A 52 -5.62 9.15 6.39
N ALA A 53 -5.90 8.07 5.67
CA ALA A 53 -5.62 7.90 4.24
C ALA A 53 -6.32 8.95 3.37
N GLY A 54 -7.40 9.58 3.87
CA GLY A 54 -8.04 10.71 3.21
C GLY A 54 -7.23 12.01 3.20
N HIS A 55 -6.16 12.12 4.00
CA HIS A 55 -5.37 13.35 4.14
C HIS A 55 -4.12 13.41 3.24
N LEU A 56 -3.73 12.30 2.61
CA LEU A 56 -2.63 12.27 1.64
C LEU A 56 -3.18 12.74 0.29
N ARG A 57 -2.68 13.88 -0.16
CA ARG A 57 -3.35 14.80 -1.08
C ARG A 57 -3.77 14.18 -2.41
N VAL A 58 -5.05 14.35 -2.75
CA VAL A 58 -5.49 14.73 -4.10
C VAL A 58 -4.82 16.07 -4.41
N TRP A 59 -3.75 16.06 -5.21
CA TRP A 59 -3.32 17.28 -5.88
C TRP A 59 -4.06 17.37 -7.21
N SER A 60 -4.69 18.52 -7.42
CA SER A 60 -5.34 18.96 -8.66
C SER A 60 -4.41 18.95 -9.87
#